data_AF-A0AAV0Y2B0-F1
#
_entry.id   AF-A0AAV0Y2B0-F1
#
_cell.length_a   1.000
_cell.length_b   1.000
_cell.length_c   1.000
_cell.angle_alpha   90.00
_cell.angle_beta   90.00
_cell.angle_gamma   90.00
#
_symmetry.space_group_name_H-M   'P 1'
#
loop_
_entity.id
_entity.type
_entity.pdbx_description
1 polymer ?
#
loop_
_entity_poly.entity_id
_entity_poly.type
_entity_poly.pdbx_seq_one_letter_code
_entity_poly.pdbx_strand_id
1 'polypeptide(L)'
;MLKPLERKCSLLFDEMALEANLYFDKSNDCIFGYEAFGCNNRNIKFADHVLVFMVRGTKKKFKQPICYYFVQGTTPTAVLVQCFKEVLTNLASTGLDVVTTVSDQGATNVAAINYLTEPQPADNTAVVLPNSGAELLFSRWCKHKF
;
A
#
# COMPACT_ATOMS: atom_id res chain seq x y z
N MET A 1 21.74 -13.40 -4.92
CA MET A 1 20.69 -13.56 -3.90
C MET A 1 21.02 -12.64 -2.73
N LEU A 2 20.06 -11.84 -2.25
CA LEU A 2 20.25 -10.99 -1.06
C LEU A 2 20.42 -11.85 0.19
N LYS A 3 21.27 -11.41 1.13
CA LYS A 3 21.40 -12.09 2.43
C LYS A 3 20.11 -11.91 3.25
N PRO A 4 19.76 -12.81 4.19
CA PRO A 4 18.52 -12.71 4.97
C PRO A 4 18.25 -11.32 5.59
N LEU A 5 19.27 -10.68 6.15
CA LEU A 5 19.15 -9.34 6.74
C LEU A 5 18.92 -8.22 5.70
N GLU A 6 19.37 -8.43 4.46
CA GLU A 6 19.21 -7.46 3.36
C GLU A 6 17.84 -7.56 2.69
N ARG A 7 17.10 -8.66 2.93
CA ARG A 7 15.72 -8.88 2.45
C ARG A 7 14.68 -8.15 3.31
N LYS A 8 15.04 -7.76 4.54
CA LYS A 8 14.18 -7.00 5.45
C LYS A 8 13.89 -5.61 4.90
N CYS A 9 12.60 -5.28 4.81
CA CYS A 9 12.13 -4.01 4.30
C CYS A 9 10.92 -3.48 5.07
N SER A 10 10.71 -2.18 4.95
CA SER A 10 9.52 -1.48 5.39
C SER A 10 8.60 -1.26 4.20
N LEU A 11 7.29 -1.41 4.39
CA LEU A 11 6.27 -1.05 3.42
C LEU A 11 5.68 0.30 3.79
N LEU A 12 5.94 1.32 2.97
CA LEU A 12 5.40 2.65 3.13
C LEU A 12 4.18 2.79 2.23
N PHE A 13 3.17 3.50 2.72
CA PHE A 13 2.01 3.85 1.92
C PHE A 13 1.48 5.22 2.31
N ASP A 14 0.97 5.96 1.33
CA ASP A 14 0.36 7.27 1.53
C ASP A 14 -0.60 7.61 0.39
N GLU A 15 -1.52 8.54 0.65
CA GLU A 15 -2.42 9.11 -0.34
C GLU A 15 -1.91 10.48 -0.79
N MET A 16 -1.79 10.67 -2.11
CA MET A 16 -1.38 11.94 -2.71
C MET A 16 -2.52 12.50 -3.56
N ALA A 17 -2.89 13.76 -3.31
CA ALA A 17 -3.89 14.46 -4.11
C ALA A 17 -3.41 14.66 -5.56
N LEU A 18 -4.36 14.54 -6.49
CA LEU A 18 -4.20 14.73 -7.93
C LEU A 18 -5.28 15.69 -8.43
N GLU A 19 -5.03 16.33 -9.57
CA GLU A 19 -6.09 17.03 -10.29
C GLU A 19 -6.97 16.01 -11.04
N ALA A 20 -8.27 16.03 -10.77
CA ALA A 20 -9.22 15.16 -11.43
C ALA A 20 -9.34 15.52 -12.92
N ASN A 21 -8.80 14.67 -13.80
CA ASN A 21 -8.84 14.87 -15.23
C ASN A 21 -8.79 13.53 -15.98
N LEU A 22 -9.29 13.50 -17.21
CA LEU A 22 -9.18 12.34 -18.10
C LEU A 22 -8.00 12.50 -19.05
N TYR A 23 -7.22 11.45 -19.18
CA TYR A 23 -6.11 11.40 -20.13
C TYR A 23 -6.27 10.17 -21.01
N PHE A 24 -6.33 10.38 -22.33
CA PHE A 24 -6.38 9.29 -23.29
C PHE A 24 -4.97 9.01 -23.81
N ASP A 25 -4.46 7.81 -23.52
CA ASP A 25 -3.22 7.32 -24.09
C ASP A 25 -3.51 6.60 -25.40
N LYS A 26 -3.21 7.29 -26.50
CA LYS A 26 -3.38 6.77 -27.86
C LYS A 26 -2.54 5.51 -28.14
N SER A 27 -1.43 5.33 -27.44
CA SER A 27 -0.49 4.23 -27.69
C SER A 27 -1.03 2.91 -27.16
N ASN A 28 -1.73 2.98 -26.01
CA ASN A 28 -2.29 1.84 -25.30
C ASN A 28 -3.82 1.73 -25.43
N ASP A 29 -4.43 2.62 -26.22
CA ASP A 29 -5.88 2.75 -26.42
C ASP A 29 -6.68 2.70 -25.10
N CYS A 30 -6.22 3.49 -24.12
CA CYS A 30 -6.79 3.47 -22.77
C CYS A 30 -7.01 4.87 -22.20
N ILE A 31 -8.05 4.99 -21.37
CA ILE A 31 -8.41 6.23 -20.67
C ILE A 31 -7.97 6.10 -19.21
N PHE A 32 -7.17 7.06 -18.77
CA PHE A 32 -6.78 7.29 -17.38
C PHE A 32 -7.65 8.38 -16.75
N GLY A 33 -7.66 8.43 -15.41
CA GLY A 33 -8.40 9.44 -14.65
C GLY A 33 -9.65 8.91 -13.95
N TYR A 34 -9.94 7.62 -14.08
CA TYR A 34 -10.98 6.95 -13.31
C TYR A 34 -10.41 6.23 -12.09
N GLU A 35 -11.24 6.10 -11.06
CA GLU A 35 -10.99 5.23 -9.91
C GLU A 35 -10.78 3.79 -10.38
N ALA A 36 -9.66 3.19 -9.95
CA ALA A 36 -9.24 1.87 -10.37
C ALA A 36 -8.49 1.14 -9.24
N PHE A 37 -9.14 0.09 -8.73
CA PHE A 37 -8.57 -0.86 -7.76
C PHE A 37 -8.35 -2.21 -8.44
N GLY A 38 -7.23 -2.34 -9.17
CA GLY A 38 -6.92 -3.53 -9.96
C GLY A 38 -7.83 -3.72 -11.18
N CYS A 39 -7.73 -4.90 -11.82
CA CYS A 39 -8.24 -5.12 -13.17
C CYS A 39 -9.77 -5.17 -13.30
N ASN A 40 -10.52 -5.41 -12.21
CA ASN A 40 -11.94 -5.78 -12.31
C ASN A 40 -12.93 -4.74 -11.75
N ASN A 41 -12.46 -3.68 -11.09
CA ASN A 41 -13.32 -2.68 -10.44
C ASN A 41 -13.03 -1.26 -10.94
N ARG A 42 -13.34 -0.97 -12.21
CA ARG A 42 -13.37 0.41 -12.70
C ARG A 42 -14.70 1.04 -12.33
N ASN A 43 -14.66 2.00 -11.41
CA ASN A 43 -15.82 2.82 -11.11
C ASN A 43 -15.82 4.04 -12.05
N ILE A 44 -16.99 4.50 -12.50
CA ILE A 44 -17.11 5.71 -13.32
C ILE A 44 -17.05 6.94 -12.40
N LYS A 45 -15.97 7.03 -11.63
CA LYS A 45 -15.67 8.12 -10.70
C LYS A 45 -14.32 8.69 -11.08
N PHE A 46 -14.23 10.01 -11.13
CA PHE A 46 -12.96 10.67 -11.38
C PHE A 46 -12.05 10.50 -10.17
N ALA A 47 -10.84 9.99 -10.41
CA ALA A 47 -9.82 9.92 -9.39
C ALA A 47 -9.23 11.30 -9.16
N ASP A 48 -9.21 11.72 -7.90
CA ASP A 48 -8.61 12.97 -7.42
C ASP A 48 -7.49 12.69 -6.41
N HIS A 49 -7.19 11.41 -6.13
CA HIS A 49 -6.07 10.98 -5.31
C HIS A 49 -5.42 9.73 -5.91
N VAL A 50 -4.17 9.48 -5.51
CA VAL A 50 -3.45 8.24 -5.77
C VAL A 50 -2.92 7.66 -4.46
N LEU A 51 -3.31 6.41 -4.19
CA LEU A 51 -2.75 5.61 -3.11
C LEU A 51 -1.48 4.95 -3.62
N VAL A 52 -0.33 5.22 -3.01
CA VAL A 52 0.98 4.71 -3.46
C VAL A 52 1.57 3.78 -2.40
N PHE A 53 2.09 2.63 -2.83
CA PHE A 53 2.87 1.72 -2.00
C PHE A 53 4.34 1.74 -2.43
N MET A 54 5.24 1.82 -1.45
CA MET A 54 6.68 1.88 -1.66
C MET A 54 7.39 0.94 -0.70
N VAL A 55 8.37 0.19 -1.17
CA VAL A 55 9.25 -0.58 -0.28
C VAL A 55 10.52 0.19 0.01
N ARG A 56 11.01 0.07 1.24
CA ARG A 56 12.29 0.63 1.69
C ARG A 56 13.12 -0.43 2.37
N GLY A 57 14.35 -0.66 1.92
CA GLY A 57 15.25 -1.58 2.62
C GLY A 57 15.61 -1.09 4.02
N THR A 58 15.59 -2.01 5.00
CA THR A 58 15.97 -1.70 6.38
C THR A 58 17.50 -1.67 6.51
N LYS A 59 18.20 -2.64 5.91
CA LYS A 59 19.67 -2.72 5.93
C LYS A 59 20.32 -2.01 4.75
N LYS A 60 19.75 -2.18 3.55
CA LYS A 60 20.21 -1.54 2.33
C LYS A 60 19.41 -0.26 2.10
N LYS A 61 20.10 0.83 1.73
CA LYS A 61 19.46 2.11 1.43
C LYS A 61 18.86 2.08 0.02
N PHE A 62 17.71 1.44 -0.13
CA PHE A 62 16.90 1.53 -1.34
C PHE A 62 15.47 1.94 -0.99
N LYS A 63 14.81 2.57 -1.96
CA LYS A 63 13.38 2.87 -1.93
C LYS A 63 12.83 2.71 -3.34
N GLN A 64 11.70 2.03 -3.50
CA GLN A 64 11.11 1.79 -4.82
C GLN A 64 9.58 1.79 -4.71
N PRO A 65 8.86 2.61 -5.51
CA PRO A 65 7.42 2.50 -5.63
C PRO A 65 7.10 1.15 -6.31
N ILE A 66 6.18 0.39 -5.72
CA ILE A 66 5.85 -0.96 -6.19
C ILE A 66 4.43 -1.06 -6.75
N CYS A 67 3.54 -0.16 -6.33
CA CYS A 67 2.15 -0.19 -6.74
C CYS A 67 1.52 1.19 -6.51
N TYR A 68 0.52 1.51 -7.31
CA TYR A 68 -0.33 2.67 -7.12
C TYR A 68 -1.77 2.34 -7.54
N TYR A 69 -2.73 2.99 -6.88
CA TYR A 69 -4.15 2.87 -7.18
C TYR A 69 -4.76 4.26 -7.29
N PHE A 70 -5.59 4.46 -8.31
CA PHE A 70 -6.33 5.71 -8.50
C PHE A 70 -7.62 5.65 -7.70
N VAL A 71 -7.87 6.65 -6.85
CA VAL A 71 -8.99 6.66 -5.91
C VAL A 71 -9.72 7.99 -5.94
N GLN A 72 -11.02 7.98 -5.65
CA GLN A 72 -11.78 9.20 -5.41
C GLN A 72 -11.93 9.45 -3.90
N GLY A 73 -11.43 10.59 -3.43
CA GLY A 73 -11.39 10.97 -2.02
C GLY A 73 -10.50 10.02 -1.20
N THR A 74 -10.95 9.72 0.01
CA THR A 74 -10.25 8.80 0.93
C THR A 74 -10.53 7.34 0.59
N THR A 75 -9.49 6.50 0.52
CA THR A 75 -9.66 5.07 0.25
C THR A 75 -10.47 4.39 1.37
N PRO A 76 -11.57 3.68 1.04
CA PRO A 76 -12.32 2.93 2.03
C PRO A 76 -11.46 1.84 2.69
N THR A 77 -11.58 1.67 4.01
CA THR A 77 -10.79 0.70 4.79
C THR A 77 -10.79 -0.71 4.20
N ALA A 78 -11.96 -1.21 3.76
CA ALA A 78 -12.08 -2.56 3.18
C ALA A 78 -11.27 -2.71 1.88
N VAL A 79 -11.25 -1.66 1.05
CA VAL A 79 -10.47 -1.64 -0.20
C VAL A 79 -8.98 -1.57 0.10
N LEU A 80 -8.59 -0.74 1.07
CA LEU A 80 -7.21 -0.64 1.52
C LEU A 80 -6.68 -1.99 2.03
N VAL A 81 -7.46 -2.70 2.86
CA VAL A 81 -7.12 -4.06 3.32
C VAL A 81 -6.91 -5.02 2.16
N GLN A 82 -7.75 -4.98 1.13
CA GLN A 82 -7.60 -5.83 -0.05
C GLN A 82 -6.31 -5.51 -0.82
N CYS A 83 -6.01 -4.22 -1.02
CA CYS A 83 -4.77 -3.77 -1.65
C CYS A 83 -3.55 -4.25 -0.86
N PHE A 84 -3.58 -4.21 0.47
CA PHE A 84 -2.54 -4.74 1.33
C PHE A 84 -2.30 -6.22 1.15
N LYS A 85 -3.37 -7.03 1.15
CA LYS A 85 -3.26 -8.48 0.94
C LYS A 85 -2.58 -8.80 -0.39
N GLU A 86 -2.96 -8.11 -1.46
CA GLU A 86 -2.36 -8.26 -2.78
C GLU A 86 -0.88 -7.87 -2.78
N VAL A 87 -0.55 -6.67 -2.27
CA VAL A 87 0.82 -6.14 -2.22
C VAL A 87 1.74 -7.06 -1.40
N LEU A 88 1.31 -7.50 -0.23
CA LEU A 88 2.09 -8.38 0.64
C LEU A 88 2.31 -9.76 0.02
N THR A 89 1.28 -10.32 -0.63
CA THR A 89 1.39 -11.60 -1.36
C THR A 89 2.43 -11.50 -2.47
N ASN A 90 2.38 -10.42 -3.26
CA ASN A 90 3.33 -10.19 -4.34
C ASN A 90 4.75 -9.96 -3.79
N LEU A 91 4.93 -9.22 -2.71
CA LEU A 91 6.24 -9.01 -2.08
C LEU A 91 6.85 -10.29 -1.48
N ALA A 92 6.02 -11.17 -0.91
CA ALA A 92 6.46 -12.47 -0.44
C ALA A 92 7.02 -13.31 -1.59
N SER A 93 6.39 -13.25 -2.77
CA SER A 93 6.84 -13.98 -3.97
C SER A 93 8.19 -13.51 -4.50
N THR A 94 8.56 -12.23 -4.29
CA THR A 94 9.89 -11.71 -4.65
C THR A 94 10.97 -12.08 -3.63
N GLY A 95 10.58 -12.68 -2.51
CA GLY A 95 11.46 -12.96 -1.38
C GLY A 95 11.79 -11.74 -0.52
N LEU A 96 11.07 -10.62 -0.62
CA LEU A 96 11.25 -9.54 0.36
C LEU A 96 10.54 -9.91 1.66
N ASP A 97 11.10 -9.48 2.78
CA ASP A 97 10.56 -9.72 4.12
C ASP A 97 10.09 -8.39 4.70
N VAL A 98 8.77 -8.16 4.67
CA VAL A 98 8.16 -6.92 5.17
C VAL A 98 8.05 -7.02 6.69
N VAL A 99 8.85 -6.25 7.41
CA VAL A 99 8.91 -6.29 8.88
C VAL A 99 8.18 -5.14 9.56
N THR A 100 7.79 -4.11 8.80
CA THR A 100 7.10 -2.94 9.34
C THR A 100 6.35 -2.20 8.24
N THR A 101 5.23 -1.57 8.58
CA THR A 101 4.45 -0.69 7.71
C THR A 101 4.48 0.75 8.21
N VAL A 102 4.49 1.73 7.31
CA VAL A 102 4.53 3.17 7.66
C VAL A 102 3.49 3.94 6.85
N SER A 103 2.70 4.78 7.51
CA SER A 103 1.66 5.65 6.90
C SER A 103 1.43 6.90 7.75
N ASP A 104 0.64 7.83 7.23
CA ASP A 104 -0.01 8.83 8.07
C ASP A 104 -1.10 8.20 8.98
N GLN A 105 -1.48 8.89 10.07
CA GLN A 105 -2.50 8.42 11.03
C GLN A 105 -3.92 8.66 10.54
N GLY A 106 -4.18 8.61 9.24
CA GLY A 106 -5.54 8.66 8.71
C GLY A 106 -6.42 7.59 9.38
N ALA A 107 -7.66 7.93 9.72
CA ALA A 107 -8.56 7.02 10.44
C ALA A 107 -8.78 5.70 9.65
N THR A 108 -8.84 5.77 8.33
CA THR A 108 -8.93 4.61 7.42
C THR A 108 -7.68 3.76 7.46
N ASN A 109 -6.50 4.37 7.47
CA ASN A 109 -5.20 3.70 7.55
C ASN A 109 -5.06 2.95 8.88
N VAL A 110 -5.40 3.60 10.00
CA VAL A 110 -5.40 2.98 11.33
C VAL A 110 -6.36 1.79 11.38
N ALA A 111 -7.60 1.96 10.88
CA ALA A 111 -8.59 0.89 10.86
C ALA A 111 -8.15 -0.31 10.01
N ALA A 112 -7.50 -0.08 8.87
CA ALA A 112 -7.01 -1.16 8.00
C ALA A 112 -5.87 -1.94 8.66
N ILE A 113 -4.93 -1.25 9.30
CA ILE A 113 -3.82 -1.90 10.00
C ILE A 113 -4.31 -2.72 11.20
N ASN A 114 -5.25 -2.20 11.98
CA ASN A 114 -5.85 -2.95 13.09
C ASN A 114 -6.50 -4.24 12.58
N TYR A 115 -7.29 -4.14 11.50
CA TYR A 115 -7.91 -5.31 10.89
C TYR A 115 -6.88 -6.36 10.41
N LEU A 116 -5.76 -5.92 9.83
CA LEU A 116 -4.69 -6.80 9.33
C LEU A 116 -3.80 -7.39 10.44
N THR A 117 -3.83 -6.81 11.64
CA THR A 117 -3.04 -7.25 12.80
C THR A 117 -3.83 -8.17 13.72
N GLU A 118 -5.15 -8.01 13.75
CA GLU A 118 -6.05 -8.86 14.54
C GLU A 118 -6.19 -10.27 13.93
N PRO A 119 -6.18 -11.33 14.75
CA PRO A 119 -6.38 -12.70 14.28
C PRO A 119 -7.80 -12.86 13.73
N GLN A 120 -7.90 -13.06 12.41
CA GLN A 120 -9.17 -13.31 11.75
C GLN A 120 -9.65 -14.74 12.03
N PRO A 121 -10.97 -14.99 12.18
CA PRO A 121 -11.51 -16.35 12.27
C PRO A 121 -11.14 -17.13 11.00
N ALA A 122 -10.83 -18.42 11.16
CA ALA A 122 -10.17 -19.29 10.20
C ALA A 122 -10.61 -19.10 8.72
N ASP A 123 -9.91 -18.22 8.03
CA ASP A 123 -9.93 -18.09 6.58
C ASP A 123 -8.50 -18.34 6.08
N ASN A 124 -8.36 -19.28 5.14
CA ASN A 124 -7.07 -19.78 4.65
C ASN A 124 -6.35 -18.76 3.74
N THR A 125 -6.89 -17.55 3.62
CA THR A 125 -6.35 -16.39 2.89
C THR A 125 -5.76 -15.30 3.79
N ALA A 126 -5.60 -15.56 5.09
CA ALA A 126 -5.09 -14.58 6.06
C ALA A 126 -3.60 -14.26 5.84
N VAL A 127 -3.31 -13.20 5.09
CA VAL A 127 -2.02 -12.51 5.16
C VAL A 127 -2.04 -11.65 6.42
N VAL A 128 -1.52 -12.19 7.51
CA VAL A 128 -1.32 -11.46 8.76
C VAL A 128 -0.03 -10.67 8.62
N LEU A 129 -0.09 -9.35 8.88
CA LEU A 129 1.13 -8.56 9.02
C LEU A 129 1.97 -9.20 10.14
N PRO A 130 3.28 -9.45 9.94
CA PRO A 130 4.05 -10.21 10.90
C PRO A 130 4.02 -9.54 12.27
N ASN A 131 3.36 -10.19 13.24
CA ASN A 131 3.54 -9.97 14.68
C ASN A 131 4.91 -10.48 15.11
N SER A 132 5.98 -9.99 14.48
CA SER A 132 7.31 -10.14 15.03
C SER A 132 7.45 -9.09 16.11
N GLY A 133 7.90 -9.45 17.32
CA GLY A 133 8.05 -8.55 18.49
C GLY A 133 8.98 -7.34 18.31
N ALA A 134 9.21 -6.88 17.09
CA ALA A 134 9.36 -5.47 16.79
C ALA A 134 7.98 -4.84 16.96
N GLU A 135 7.76 -4.21 18.11
CA GLU A 135 6.83 -3.08 18.29
C GLU A 135 6.57 -2.46 16.91
N LEU A 136 5.35 -2.62 16.39
CA LEU A 136 4.90 -1.98 15.16
C LEU A 136 5.13 -0.50 15.39
N LEU A 137 6.33 -0.03 15.03
CA LEU A 137 6.70 1.36 15.09
C LEU A 137 5.91 1.99 13.97
N PHE A 138 4.66 2.30 14.31
CA PHE A 138 3.91 3.35 13.70
C PHE A 138 4.72 4.63 13.93
N SER A 139 5.77 4.78 13.11
CA SER A 139 6.60 5.95 13.12
C SER A 139 5.80 7.01 12.39
N ARG A 140 5.34 8.00 13.15
CA ARG A 140 4.71 9.20 12.61
C ARG A 140 5.57 9.69 11.46
N TRP A 141 5.01 9.84 10.26
CA TRP A 141 5.64 10.71 9.28
C TRP A 141 5.56 12.13 9.86
N CYS A 142 6.62 12.57 10.55
CA CYS A 142 6.73 13.91 11.07
C CYS A 142 6.75 14.88 9.88
N LYS A 143 5.58 15.40 9.49
CA LYS A 143 5.45 16.56 8.60
C LYS A 143 5.97 17.83 9.28
N HIS A 144 7.21 17.88 9.78
CA HIS A 144 7.84 19.11 10.30
C HIS A 144 9.37 19.02 10.21
N LYS A 145 9.93 19.52 9.10
CA LYS A 145 11.09 20.42 9.00
C LYS A 145 11.55 20.51 7.53
N PHE A 146 10.84 21.33 6.77
CA PHE A 146 11.43 22.25 5.81
C PHE A 146 10.81 23.62 6.06
#